data_AF-A0A354ITE0-F1
#
_entry.id   AF-A0A354ITE0-F1
#
_cell.length_a   1.000
_cell.length_b   1.000
_cell.length_c   1.000
_cell.angle_alpha   90.00
_cell.angle_beta   90.00
_cell.angle_gamma   90.00
#
_symmetry.space_group_name_H-M   'P 1'
#
loop_
_entity.id
_entity.type
_entity.pdbx_description
1 polymer ?
#
loop_
_entity_poly.entity_id
_entity_poly.type
_entity_poly.pdbx_seq_one_letter_code
_entity_poly.pdbx_strand_id
1 'polypeptide(L)'
;MSHFRLARLCLLLAAVGLNTAPALMTSAHAQKADAPAAAQANTVRPELFKLIDSAQVQQLVAAKNVTELKNRIAQAEALPNKTPYETYAVNRVKMVTASVAGDNATLATAIEDVINSGFEPKDSQAKMVLAVADLRYKEQNYPAAVEQLKRYESMGGDMTTARPLLVRAMYLGKDYAGAKTQLLQTVAENEKAGKTPTQEDLKLLLSAAHESKDTAAYNTAVEKMVAYYPTDEYWSELIRVGVIKKPGFSQDNFMTVLRLEFAAMKTLREEDYIDLAETALRDGFPTEAKNVMDAGYAAGVLGKGANAKAHGQLRDRANKGAADDAKNIASGEASAAKAKTGAGLVNLGWAYSTMGQHDKAIGFIQQGIAKGGLKQPDEAKLRLGAAQAKAGRKDEAIKTFESVKAGGGLSDAARIWITLLKQPAGAGAQATAAAAPAGQ
;
A
#
# COMPACT_ATOMS: atom_id res chain seq x y z
N MET A 1 12.61 4.51 -11.22
CA MET A 1 13.26 5.48 -12.15
C MET A 1 13.80 4.87 -13.45
N SER A 2 13.82 3.53 -13.65
CA SER A 2 14.37 2.93 -14.89
C SER A 2 13.40 2.86 -16.08
N HIS A 3 12.08 2.82 -15.85
CA HIS A 3 11.07 2.67 -16.92
C HIS A 3 10.96 3.89 -17.86
N PHE A 4 11.37 5.08 -17.43
CA PHE A 4 11.11 6.34 -18.15
C PHE A 4 12.17 6.74 -19.17
N ARG A 5 13.36 6.11 -19.13
CA ARG A 5 14.33 6.23 -20.22
C ARG A 5 13.90 5.41 -21.44
N LEU A 6 13.11 4.35 -21.24
CA LEU A 6 12.66 3.47 -22.31
C LEU A 6 11.77 4.18 -23.34
N ALA A 7 10.88 5.09 -22.95
CA ALA A 7 9.98 5.77 -23.89
C ALA A 7 10.73 6.60 -24.95
N ARG A 8 11.74 7.39 -24.52
CA ARG A 8 12.62 8.13 -25.45
C ARG A 8 13.51 7.20 -26.28
N LEU A 9 13.98 6.09 -25.71
CA LEU A 9 14.73 5.06 -26.45
C LEU A 9 13.87 4.32 -27.49
N CYS A 10 12.60 4.06 -27.20
CA CYS A 10 11.64 3.45 -28.13
C CYS A 10 11.31 4.39 -29.30
N LEU A 11 11.19 5.71 -29.05
CA LEU A 11 11.02 6.72 -30.10
C LEU A 11 12.25 6.82 -31.02
N LEU A 12 13.45 6.61 -30.48
CA LEU A 12 14.69 6.55 -31.26
C LEU A 12 14.80 5.27 -32.10
N LEU A 13 14.32 4.14 -31.58
CA LEU A 13 14.26 2.86 -32.31
C LEU A 13 13.20 2.86 -33.42
N ALA A 14 12.09 3.59 -33.26
CA ALA A 14 11.08 3.73 -34.29
C ALA A 14 11.69 4.33 -35.58
N ALA A 15 12.66 5.25 -35.47
CA ALA A 15 13.39 5.91 -36.59
C ALA A 15 14.00 4.93 -37.63
N VAL A 16 14.18 3.66 -37.27
CA VAL A 16 14.78 2.60 -38.10
C VAL A 16 13.81 2.04 -39.16
N GLY A 17 12.49 2.26 -39.02
CA GLY A 17 11.45 1.59 -39.81
C GLY A 17 11.15 2.13 -41.23
N LEU A 18 11.92 3.06 -41.79
CA LEU A 18 11.67 3.57 -43.16
C LEU A 18 12.18 2.64 -44.27
N ASN A 19 12.81 1.51 -43.92
CA ASN A 19 13.34 0.54 -44.88
C ASN A 19 12.31 -0.55 -45.24
N THR A 20 11.24 -0.16 -45.93
CA THR A 20 10.54 -1.09 -46.83
C THR A 20 10.53 -0.47 -48.22
N ALA A 21 11.69 -0.51 -48.89
CA ALA A 21 11.74 -0.27 -50.32
C ALA A 21 10.91 -1.37 -51.00
N PRO A 22 9.91 -1.04 -51.84
CA PRO A 22 9.36 -2.03 -52.74
C PRO A 22 10.49 -2.44 -53.68
N ALA A 23 10.83 -3.73 -53.69
CA ALA A 23 11.74 -4.28 -54.68
C ALA A 23 11.24 -3.88 -56.07
N LEU A 24 12.07 -3.15 -56.83
CA LEU A 24 11.85 -2.87 -58.24
C LEU A 24 11.90 -4.20 -59.00
N MET A 25 10.75 -4.85 -59.15
CA MET A 25 10.57 -5.93 -60.12
C MET A 25 10.39 -5.28 -61.50
N THR A 26 11.46 -5.21 -62.29
CA THR A 26 11.37 -5.02 -63.73
C THR A 26 10.71 -6.26 -64.35
N SER A 27 9.40 -6.22 -64.58
CA SER A 27 8.73 -7.14 -65.49
C SER A 27 8.45 -6.42 -66.81
N ALA A 28 9.26 -6.75 -67.82
CA ALA A 28 9.01 -6.39 -69.20
C ALA A 28 7.77 -7.15 -69.74
N HIS A 29 6.89 -6.39 -70.42
CA HIS A 29 5.92 -6.82 -71.44
C HIS A 29 4.69 -7.65 -70.99
N ALA A 30 3.55 -6.98 -70.82
CA ALA A 30 2.23 -7.48 -71.22
C ALA A 30 1.21 -6.34 -71.34
N GLN A 31 0.31 -6.45 -72.32
CA GLN A 31 -0.67 -5.47 -72.80
C GLN A 31 -1.73 -4.99 -71.78
N LYS A 32 -2.23 -3.78 -72.07
CA LYS A 32 -3.37 -3.05 -71.47
C LYS A 32 -4.55 -3.91 -71.01
N ALA A 33 -4.89 -3.74 -69.74
CA ALA A 33 -6.26 -3.63 -69.24
C ALA A 33 -6.27 -2.52 -68.19
N ASP A 34 -7.24 -1.61 -68.22
CA ASP A 34 -7.39 -0.54 -67.23
C ASP A 34 -7.71 -1.15 -65.86
N ALA A 35 -6.66 -1.48 -65.11
CA ALA A 35 -6.72 -1.85 -63.71
C ALA A 35 -7.07 -0.61 -62.88
N PRO A 36 -7.89 -0.74 -61.81
CA PRO A 36 -8.09 0.36 -60.88
C PRO A 36 -6.71 0.83 -60.42
N ALA A 37 -6.46 2.14 -60.52
CA ALA A 37 -5.17 2.76 -60.23
C ALA A 37 -4.57 2.13 -58.98
N ALA A 38 -3.49 1.36 -59.16
CA ALA A 38 -2.81 0.69 -58.07
C ALA A 38 -2.50 1.75 -57.00
N ALA A 39 -2.89 1.49 -55.75
CA ALA A 39 -2.58 2.37 -54.64
C ALA A 39 -1.10 2.75 -54.73
N GLN A 40 -0.85 4.05 -54.87
CA GLN A 40 0.50 4.57 -55.13
C GLN A 40 1.43 4.06 -54.03
N ALA A 41 2.46 3.30 -54.42
CA ALA A 41 3.36 2.69 -53.46
C ALA A 41 3.94 3.80 -52.54
N ASN A 42 3.87 3.57 -51.24
CA ASN A 42 4.43 4.44 -50.20
C ASN A 42 5.94 4.59 -50.43
N THR A 43 6.33 5.65 -51.14
CA THR A 43 7.68 5.89 -51.62
C THR A 43 8.10 7.32 -51.31
N VAL A 44 9.40 7.52 -51.15
CA VAL A 44 10.02 8.83 -50.91
C VAL A 44 10.87 9.18 -52.12
N ARG A 45 10.67 10.35 -52.72
CA ARG A 45 11.48 10.77 -53.87
C ARG A 45 12.96 10.93 -53.52
N PRO A 46 13.90 10.71 -54.46
CA PRO A 46 15.34 10.73 -54.18
C PRO A 46 15.84 12.02 -53.51
N GLU A 47 15.30 13.17 -53.92
CA GLU A 47 15.65 14.48 -53.33
C GLU A 47 15.30 14.56 -51.85
N LEU A 48 14.11 14.07 -51.47
CA LEU A 48 13.68 14.03 -50.08
C LEU A 48 14.46 12.96 -49.31
N PHE A 49 14.67 11.77 -49.90
CA PHE A 49 15.41 10.69 -49.29
C PHE A 49 16.81 11.12 -48.83
N LYS A 50 17.54 11.93 -49.63
CA LYS A 50 18.85 12.48 -49.25
C LYS A 50 18.80 13.33 -47.97
N LEU A 51 17.68 14.00 -47.70
CA LEU A 51 17.50 14.87 -46.54
C LEU A 51 17.09 14.09 -45.28
N ILE A 52 16.28 13.04 -45.46
CA ILE A 52 15.72 12.23 -44.36
C ILE A 52 16.28 10.79 -44.29
N ASP A 53 17.44 10.56 -44.91
CA ASP A 53 18.14 9.27 -44.92
C ASP A 53 18.28 8.74 -43.48
N SER A 54 17.76 7.53 -43.23
CA SER A 54 17.68 6.98 -41.87
C SER A 54 19.06 6.81 -41.22
N ALA A 55 20.08 6.42 -41.98
CA ALA A 55 21.43 6.23 -41.43
C ALA A 55 22.07 7.57 -41.05
N GLN A 56 21.91 8.59 -41.91
CA GLN A 56 22.42 9.94 -41.60
C GLN A 56 21.68 10.57 -40.42
N VAL A 57 20.34 10.46 -40.39
CA VAL A 57 19.53 10.94 -39.26
C VAL A 57 19.97 10.26 -37.97
N GLN A 58 20.19 8.95 -37.97
CA GLN A 58 20.68 8.21 -36.79
C GLN A 58 22.05 8.72 -36.32
N GLN A 59 23.00 8.97 -37.23
CA GLN A 59 24.31 9.52 -36.90
C GLN A 59 24.20 10.92 -36.28
N LEU A 60 23.37 11.80 -36.86
CA LEU A 60 23.14 13.15 -36.35
C LEU A 60 22.47 13.13 -34.98
N VAL A 61 21.53 12.22 -34.77
CA VAL A 61 20.86 11.98 -33.49
C VAL A 61 21.84 11.50 -32.43
N ALA A 62 22.69 10.51 -32.76
CA ALA A 62 23.72 10.01 -31.86
C ALA A 62 24.73 11.11 -31.49
N ALA A 63 25.10 11.96 -32.46
CA ALA A 63 25.95 13.12 -32.25
C ALA A 63 25.23 14.31 -31.57
N LYS A 64 23.91 14.21 -31.31
CA LYS A 64 23.05 15.31 -30.84
C LYS A 64 23.17 16.58 -31.68
N ASN A 65 23.42 16.45 -32.99
CA ASN A 65 23.53 17.57 -33.91
C ASN A 65 22.14 18.09 -34.30
N VAL A 66 21.47 18.74 -33.35
CA VAL A 66 20.11 19.28 -33.50
C VAL A 66 20.05 20.36 -34.59
N THR A 67 21.10 21.17 -34.73
CA THR A 67 21.16 22.23 -35.74
C THR A 67 21.07 21.66 -37.15
N GLU A 68 21.86 20.64 -37.47
CA GLU A 68 21.85 20.02 -38.80
C GLU A 68 20.54 19.27 -39.07
N LEU A 69 19.97 18.60 -38.06
CA LEU A 69 18.66 17.97 -38.17
C LEU A 69 17.57 18.99 -38.53
N LYS A 70 17.55 20.15 -37.86
CA LYS A 70 16.61 21.25 -38.16
C LYS A 70 16.81 21.80 -39.57
N ASN A 71 18.06 21.97 -40.01
CA ASN A 71 18.36 22.43 -41.38
C ASN A 71 17.83 21.47 -42.45
N ARG A 72 18.00 20.17 -42.25
CA ARG A 72 17.50 19.13 -43.18
C ARG A 72 15.98 19.07 -43.22
N ILE A 73 15.33 19.19 -42.06
CA ILE A 73 13.87 19.30 -41.96
C ILE A 73 13.37 20.52 -42.75
N ALA A 74 13.96 21.70 -42.54
CA ALA A 74 13.52 22.92 -43.24
C ALA A 74 13.66 22.79 -44.77
N GLN A 75 14.75 22.19 -45.25
CA GLN A 75 14.93 21.89 -46.67
C GLN A 75 13.88 20.90 -47.19
N ALA A 76 13.58 19.85 -46.41
CA ALA A 76 12.57 18.85 -46.77
C ALA A 76 11.15 19.46 -46.82
N GLU A 77 10.84 20.35 -45.89
CA GLU A 77 9.56 21.07 -45.84
C GLU A 77 9.38 22.03 -47.00
N ALA A 78 10.45 22.70 -47.45
CA ALA A 78 10.43 23.64 -48.57
C ALA A 78 10.15 22.98 -49.93
N LEU A 79 10.31 21.65 -50.05
CA LEU A 79 10.03 20.96 -51.31
C LEU A 79 8.50 20.97 -51.62
N PRO A 80 8.08 21.38 -52.83
CA PRO A 80 6.65 21.42 -53.20
C PRO A 80 6.07 20.01 -53.39
N ASN A 81 4.74 19.92 -53.46
CA ASN A 81 4.00 18.72 -53.89
C ASN A 81 4.44 17.42 -53.18
N LYS A 82 4.58 17.44 -51.85
CA LYS A 82 4.87 16.23 -51.07
C LYS A 82 3.65 15.33 -51.02
N THR A 83 3.84 14.02 -51.16
CA THR A 83 2.76 13.05 -50.93
C THR A 83 2.41 12.98 -49.42
N PRO A 84 1.24 12.41 -49.05
CA PRO A 84 0.93 12.16 -47.65
C PRO A 84 1.98 11.29 -46.95
N TYR A 85 2.53 10.28 -47.65
CA TYR A 85 3.58 9.42 -47.10
C TYR A 85 4.92 10.16 -46.91
N GLU A 86 5.29 11.03 -47.85
CA GLU A 86 6.48 11.89 -47.72
C GLU A 86 6.34 12.88 -46.56
N THR A 87 5.13 13.41 -46.35
CA THR A 87 4.82 14.29 -45.21
C THR A 87 4.95 13.54 -43.88
N TYR A 88 4.43 12.30 -43.81
CA TYR A 88 4.64 11.40 -42.68
C TYR A 88 6.13 11.14 -42.40
N ALA A 89 6.92 10.84 -43.43
CA ALA A 89 8.34 10.57 -43.29
C ALA A 89 9.10 11.79 -42.74
N VAL A 90 8.78 13.00 -43.20
CA VAL A 90 9.34 14.26 -42.65
C VAL A 90 8.92 14.47 -41.20
N ASN A 91 7.64 14.28 -40.87
CA ASN A 91 7.12 14.45 -39.51
C ASN A 91 7.76 13.48 -38.51
N ARG A 92 8.15 12.29 -38.97
CA ARG A 92 8.93 11.35 -38.17
C ARG A 92 10.34 11.85 -37.85
N VAL A 93 11.02 12.50 -38.81
CA VAL A 93 12.33 13.13 -38.54
C VAL A 93 12.17 14.32 -37.59
N LYS A 94 11.09 15.11 -37.73
CA LYS A 94 10.75 16.17 -36.77
C LYS A 94 10.55 15.63 -35.36
N MET A 95 9.78 14.57 -35.20
CA MET A 95 9.53 13.91 -33.91
C MET A 95 10.85 13.52 -33.25
N VAL A 96 11.74 12.83 -33.97
CA VAL A 96 13.04 12.42 -33.44
C VAL A 96 13.91 13.63 -33.09
N THR A 97 13.93 14.64 -33.95
CA THR A 97 14.70 15.88 -33.74
C THR A 97 14.23 16.62 -32.49
N ALA A 98 12.91 16.77 -32.31
CA ALA A 98 12.31 17.39 -31.14
C ALA A 98 12.63 16.60 -29.85
N SER A 99 12.59 15.26 -29.93
CA SER A 99 12.96 14.38 -28.81
C SER A 99 14.41 14.58 -28.37
N VAL A 100 15.36 14.64 -29.32
CA VAL A 100 16.79 14.87 -29.02
C VAL A 100 17.05 16.30 -28.54
N ALA A 101 16.31 17.28 -29.08
CA ALA A 101 16.39 18.68 -28.66
C ALA A 101 15.81 18.95 -27.28
N GLY A 102 15.03 18.01 -26.72
CA GLY A 102 14.23 18.27 -25.52
C GLY A 102 13.10 19.28 -25.74
N ASP A 103 12.72 19.50 -26.99
CA ASP A 103 11.62 20.38 -27.38
C ASP A 103 10.31 19.61 -27.28
N ASN A 104 9.76 19.60 -26.07
CA ASN A 104 8.60 18.83 -25.69
C ASN A 104 7.32 19.29 -26.43
N ALA A 105 7.17 20.60 -26.68
CA ALA A 105 6.02 21.14 -27.39
C ALA A 105 6.01 20.64 -28.84
N THR A 106 7.13 20.79 -29.55
CA THR A 106 7.27 20.30 -30.92
C THR A 106 7.18 18.77 -30.99
N LEU A 107 7.70 18.06 -29.99
CA LEU A 107 7.61 16.60 -29.92
C LEU A 107 6.16 16.13 -29.85
N ALA A 108 5.34 16.73 -28.98
CA ALA A 108 3.94 16.36 -28.83
C ALA A 108 3.15 16.58 -30.14
N THR A 109 3.34 17.73 -30.81
CA THR A 109 2.71 18.02 -32.10
C THR A 109 3.16 17.03 -33.18
N ALA A 110 4.47 16.78 -33.29
CA ALA A 110 5.00 15.86 -34.28
C ALA A 110 4.50 14.42 -34.07
N ILE A 111 4.29 13.98 -32.82
CA ILE A 111 3.68 12.69 -32.51
C ILE A 111 2.24 12.62 -33.05
N GLU A 112 1.41 13.63 -32.78
CA GLU A 112 0.03 13.64 -33.29
C GLU A 112 -0.02 13.67 -34.82
N ASP A 113 0.85 14.45 -35.47
CA ASP A 113 0.94 14.47 -36.94
C ASP A 113 1.34 13.11 -37.52
N VAL A 114 2.26 12.40 -36.85
CA VAL A 114 2.69 11.04 -37.24
C VAL A 114 1.56 10.04 -37.06
N ILE A 115 0.83 10.08 -35.94
CA ILE A 115 -0.31 9.19 -35.68
C ILE A 115 -1.46 9.46 -36.67
N ASN A 116 -1.82 10.73 -36.88
CA ASN A 116 -2.92 11.15 -37.76
C ASN A 116 -2.64 10.92 -39.25
N SER A 117 -1.39 10.67 -39.62
CA SER A 117 -1.03 10.33 -41.01
C SER A 117 -1.63 9.01 -41.51
N GLY A 118 -1.99 8.10 -40.60
CA GLY A 118 -2.49 6.77 -40.93
C GLY A 118 -1.41 5.76 -41.35
N PHE A 119 -0.13 6.16 -41.42
CA PHE A 119 0.96 5.28 -41.87
C PHE A 119 1.76 4.62 -40.74
N GLU A 120 1.69 5.15 -39.52
CA GLU A 120 2.44 4.58 -38.37
C GLU A 120 1.77 3.26 -37.90
N PRO A 121 2.54 2.18 -37.66
CA PRO A 121 1.99 0.94 -37.11
C PRO A 121 1.32 1.12 -35.75
N LYS A 122 0.21 0.42 -35.50
CA LYS A 122 -0.60 0.56 -34.26
C LYS A 122 0.21 0.44 -32.96
N ASP A 123 1.09 -0.56 -32.87
CA ASP A 123 1.95 -0.77 -31.69
C ASP A 123 2.90 0.41 -31.44
N SER A 124 3.35 1.05 -32.52
CA SER A 124 4.21 2.23 -32.45
C SER A 124 3.41 3.46 -32.06
N GLN A 125 2.20 3.64 -32.60
CA GLN A 125 1.29 4.70 -32.17
C GLN A 125 1.00 4.63 -30.67
N ALA A 126 0.71 3.45 -30.12
CA ALA A 126 0.46 3.28 -28.68
C ALA A 126 1.69 3.69 -27.84
N LYS A 127 2.90 3.30 -28.25
CA LYS A 127 4.15 3.72 -27.58
C LYS A 127 4.36 5.24 -27.65
N MET A 128 4.00 5.87 -28.77
CA MET A 128 4.06 7.32 -28.91
C MET A 128 3.08 8.03 -27.98
N VAL A 129 1.83 7.55 -27.89
CA VAL A 129 0.82 8.08 -26.96
C VAL A 129 1.29 7.96 -25.51
N LEU A 130 1.88 6.82 -25.12
CA LEU A 130 2.46 6.65 -23.78
C LEU A 130 3.61 7.63 -23.52
N ALA A 131 4.43 7.93 -24.53
CA ALA A 131 5.49 8.93 -24.42
C ALA A 131 4.94 10.36 -24.24
N VAL A 132 3.84 10.71 -24.92
CA VAL A 132 3.15 11.99 -24.70
C VAL A 132 2.57 12.04 -23.29
N ALA A 133 1.99 10.97 -22.78
CA ALA A 133 1.50 10.92 -21.39
C ALA A 133 2.61 11.21 -20.36
N ASP A 134 3.76 10.55 -20.48
CA ASP A 134 4.94 10.78 -19.62
C ASP A 134 5.44 12.22 -19.74
N LEU A 135 5.43 12.78 -20.95
CA LEU A 135 5.80 14.16 -21.17
C LEU A 135 4.87 15.12 -20.42
N ARG A 136 3.55 14.98 -20.60
CA ARG A 136 2.55 15.80 -19.91
C ARG A 136 2.63 15.66 -18.40
N TYR A 137 2.94 14.45 -17.91
CA TYR A 137 3.17 14.20 -16.50
C TYR A 137 4.36 15.01 -15.96
N LYS A 138 5.49 15.03 -16.68
CA LYS A 138 6.70 15.80 -16.29
C LYS A 138 6.50 17.30 -16.37
N GLU A 139 5.65 17.76 -17.28
CA GLU A 139 5.18 19.15 -17.37
C GLU A 139 4.17 19.50 -16.26
N GLN A 140 3.84 18.56 -15.37
CA GLN A 140 2.82 18.69 -14.32
C GLN A 140 1.41 18.94 -14.87
N ASN A 141 1.19 18.73 -16.16
CA ASN A 141 -0.13 18.73 -16.77
C ASN A 141 -0.80 17.36 -16.59
N TYR A 142 -1.18 17.08 -15.35
CA TYR A 142 -1.75 15.79 -14.97
C TYR A 142 -3.06 15.44 -15.69
N PRO A 143 -4.01 16.37 -15.91
CA PRO A 143 -5.22 16.06 -16.69
C PRO A 143 -4.91 15.56 -18.10
N ALA A 144 -3.98 16.23 -18.81
CA ALA A 144 -3.56 15.79 -20.14
C ALA A 144 -2.80 14.46 -20.11
N ALA A 145 -1.99 14.22 -19.08
CA ALA A 145 -1.32 12.92 -18.90
C ALA A 145 -2.34 11.78 -18.72
N VAL A 146 -3.38 11.99 -17.90
CA VAL A 146 -4.47 11.03 -17.69
C VAL A 146 -5.24 10.76 -18.99
N GLU A 147 -5.54 11.80 -19.77
CA GLU A 147 -6.19 11.65 -21.07
C GLU A 147 -5.40 10.74 -22.01
N GLN A 148 -4.08 10.99 -22.14
CA GLN A 148 -3.22 10.18 -23.01
C GLN A 148 -3.06 8.75 -22.49
N LEU A 149 -3.04 8.52 -21.17
CA LEU A 149 -3.00 7.18 -20.60
C LEU A 149 -4.29 6.39 -20.86
N LYS A 150 -5.45 7.06 -20.82
CA LYS A 150 -6.72 6.45 -21.22
C LYS A 150 -6.78 6.13 -22.72
N ARG A 151 -6.20 6.99 -23.57
CA ARG A 151 -6.03 6.71 -25.00
C ARG A 151 -5.09 5.53 -25.22
N TYR A 152 -3.98 5.46 -24.49
CA TYR A 152 -3.07 4.31 -24.54
C TYR A 152 -3.79 3.00 -24.19
N GLU A 153 -4.59 3.01 -23.13
CA GLU A 153 -5.42 1.86 -22.72
C GLU A 153 -6.43 1.47 -23.81
N SER A 154 -7.15 2.43 -24.41
CA SER A 154 -8.13 2.15 -25.47
C SER A 154 -7.51 1.62 -26.76
N MET A 155 -6.22 1.88 -26.98
CA MET A 155 -5.42 1.31 -28.08
C MET A 155 -4.90 -0.11 -27.78
N GLY A 156 -5.26 -0.70 -26.64
CA GLY A 156 -4.77 -2.02 -26.22
C GLY A 156 -3.39 -1.97 -25.55
N GLY A 157 -2.97 -0.80 -25.08
CA GLY A 157 -1.72 -0.63 -24.35
C GLY A 157 -1.65 -1.46 -23.07
N ASP A 158 -0.45 -1.94 -22.73
CA ASP A 158 -0.22 -2.72 -21.52
C ASP A 158 -0.30 -1.83 -20.27
N MET A 159 -1.42 -1.93 -19.54
CA MET A 159 -1.65 -1.18 -18.31
C MET A 159 -0.92 -1.75 -17.10
N THR A 160 -0.31 -2.94 -17.17
CA THR A 160 0.51 -3.44 -16.05
C THR A 160 1.71 -2.55 -15.77
N THR A 161 2.23 -1.88 -16.80
CA THR A 161 3.35 -0.94 -16.70
C THR A 161 2.93 0.52 -16.67
N ALA A 162 1.79 0.88 -17.30
CA ALA A 162 1.33 2.26 -17.39
C ALA A 162 0.40 2.70 -16.25
N ARG A 163 -0.30 1.77 -15.58
CA ARG A 163 -1.23 2.11 -14.49
C ARG A 163 -0.57 2.87 -13.32
N PRO A 164 0.67 2.57 -12.87
CA PRO A 164 1.32 3.37 -11.84
C PRO A 164 1.46 4.85 -12.22
N LEU A 165 1.75 5.15 -13.49
CA LEU A 165 1.80 6.53 -13.99
C LEU A 165 0.39 7.16 -14.00
N LEU A 166 -0.63 6.40 -14.41
CA LEU A 166 -2.04 6.85 -14.42
C LEU A 166 -2.51 7.22 -13.01
N VAL A 167 -2.31 6.33 -12.04
CA VAL A 167 -2.66 6.54 -10.63
C VAL A 167 -1.97 7.78 -10.09
N ARG A 168 -0.67 7.93 -10.34
CA ARG A 168 0.10 9.06 -9.83
C ARG A 168 -0.30 10.38 -10.50
N ALA A 169 -0.63 10.36 -11.79
CA ALA A 169 -1.18 11.51 -12.50
C ALA A 169 -2.55 11.90 -11.94
N MET A 170 -3.46 10.94 -11.75
CA MET A 170 -4.77 11.18 -11.11
C MET A 170 -4.59 11.81 -9.72
N TYR A 171 -3.76 11.21 -8.87
CA TYR A 171 -3.53 11.70 -7.51
C TYR A 171 -2.98 13.13 -7.49
N LEU A 172 -1.93 13.42 -8.26
CA LEU A 172 -1.34 14.77 -8.30
C LEU A 172 -2.24 15.79 -9.00
N GLY A 173 -3.09 15.33 -9.92
CA GLY A 173 -4.19 16.09 -10.51
C GLY A 173 -5.40 16.26 -9.60
N LYS A 174 -5.33 15.78 -8.35
CA LYS A 174 -6.39 15.82 -7.33
C LYS A 174 -7.64 14.98 -7.66
N ASP A 175 -7.56 14.10 -8.66
CA ASP A 175 -8.54 13.04 -8.89
C ASP A 175 -8.29 11.87 -7.93
N TYR A 176 -8.52 12.13 -6.64
CA TYR A 176 -8.29 11.14 -5.59
C TYR A 176 -9.26 9.96 -5.68
N ALA A 177 -10.50 10.20 -6.15
CA ALA A 177 -11.49 9.14 -6.33
C ALA A 177 -11.08 8.17 -7.46
N GLY A 178 -10.59 8.70 -8.59
CA GLY A 178 -10.04 7.91 -9.68
C GLY A 178 -8.79 7.14 -9.26
N ALA A 179 -7.84 7.81 -8.61
CA ALA A 179 -6.61 7.18 -8.11
C ALA A 179 -6.92 6.01 -7.15
N LYS A 180 -7.81 6.24 -6.17
CA LYS A 180 -8.28 5.22 -5.23
C LYS A 180 -8.90 4.02 -5.96
N THR A 181 -9.75 4.25 -6.95
CA THR A 181 -10.40 3.18 -7.71
C THR A 181 -9.37 2.28 -8.42
N GLN A 182 -8.40 2.90 -9.08
CA GLN A 182 -7.31 2.18 -9.77
C GLN A 182 -6.38 1.44 -8.80
N LEU A 183 -6.14 2.00 -7.61
CA LEU A 183 -5.34 1.36 -6.57
C LEU A 183 -6.06 0.16 -5.95
N LEU A 184 -7.35 0.25 -5.65
CA LEU A 184 -8.15 -0.88 -5.17
C LEU A 184 -8.13 -2.03 -6.17
N GLN A 185 -8.26 -1.73 -7.47
CA GLN A 185 -8.12 -2.73 -8.53
C GLN A 185 -6.72 -3.37 -8.53
N THR A 186 -5.67 -2.56 -8.43
CA THR A 186 -4.28 -3.05 -8.39
C THR A 186 -4.02 -3.95 -7.19
N VAL A 187 -4.55 -3.59 -6.03
CA VAL A 187 -4.49 -4.41 -4.81
C VAL A 187 -5.21 -5.75 -5.05
N ALA A 188 -6.45 -5.73 -5.55
CA ALA A 188 -7.22 -6.95 -5.78
C ALA A 188 -6.58 -7.89 -6.81
N GLU A 189 -5.99 -7.33 -7.88
CA GLU A 189 -5.26 -8.10 -8.89
C GLU A 189 -4.00 -8.75 -8.31
N ASN A 190 -3.23 -8.03 -7.48
CA ASN A 190 -2.07 -8.58 -6.78
C ASN A 190 -2.50 -9.73 -5.85
N GLU A 191 -3.53 -9.54 -5.04
CA GLU A 191 -4.04 -10.56 -4.12
C GLU A 191 -4.51 -11.82 -4.87
N LYS A 192 -5.27 -11.64 -5.96
CA LYS A 192 -5.72 -12.76 -6.81
C LYS A 192 -4.54 -13.51 -7.46
N ALA A 193 -3.46 -12.80 -7.77
CA ALA A 193 -2.24 -13.38 -8.32
C ALA A 193 -1.31 -13.98 -7.25
N GLY A 194 -1.69 -13.99 -5.97
CA GLY A 194 -0.83 -14.44 -4.87
C GLY A 194 0.39 -13.53 -4.64
N LYS A 195 0.36 -12.30 -5.15
CA LYS A 195 1.41 -11.29 -4.98
C LYS A 195 1.03 -10.34 -3.85
N THR A 196 2.00 -10.02 -3.00
CA THR A 196 1.82 -9.00 -1.96
C THR A 196 1.67 -7.61 -2.60
N PRO A 197 0.57 -6.87 -2.34
CA PRO A 197 0.44 -5.48 -2.77
C PRO A 197 1.59 -4.64 -2.21
N THR A 198 2.12 -3.70 -3.00
CA THR A 198 3.28 -2.91 -2.55
C THR A 198 2.91 -1.94 -1.43
N GLN A 199 3.85 -1.66 -0.53
CA GLN A 199 3.62 -0.67 0.53
C GLN A 199 3.39 0.74 -0.04
N GLU A 200 4.01 1.09 -1.16
CA GLU A 200 3.80 2.38 -1.84
C GLU A 200 2.37 2.52 -2.34
N ASP A 201 1.82 1.50 -3.00
CA ASP A 201 0.43 1.49 -3.46
C ASP A 201 -0.56 1.59 -2.30
N LEU A 202 -0.32 0.86 -1.20
CA LEU A 202 -1.18 0.92 -0.03
C LEU A 202 -1.13 2.30 0.65
N LYS A 203 0.05 2.93 0.73
CA LYS A 203 0.19 4.31 1.25
C LYS A 203 -0.54 5.32 0.38
N LEU A 204 -0.41 5.19 -0.94
CA LEU A 204 -1.12 6.06 -1.87
C LEU A 204 -2.63 5.83 -1.81
N LEU A 205 -3.08 4.58 -1.62
CA LEU A 205 -4.49 4.23 -1.45
C LEU A 205 -5.06 4.85 -0.18
N LEU A 206 -4.35 4.72 0.94
CA LEU A 206 -4.73 5.33 2.21
C LEU A 206 -4.90 6.84 2.06
N SER A 207 -3.91 7.50 1.42
CA SER A 207 -3.94 8.94 1.18
C SER A 207 -5.09 9.35 0.24
N ALA A 208 -5.28 8.64 -0.87
CA ALA A 208 -6.36 8.91 -1.82
C ALA A 208 -7.75 8.70 -1.19
N ALA A 209 -7.90 7.68 -0.34
CA ALA A 209 -9.13 7.45 0.42
C ALA A 209 -9.38 8.57 1.44
N HIS A 210 -8.35 9.04 2.15
CA HIS A 210 -8.45 10.18 3.05
C HIS A 210 -8.92 11.45 2.34
N GLU A 211 -8.21 11.84 1.26
CA GLU A 211 -8.50 13.05 0.50
C GLU A 211 -9.87 13.01 -0.20
N SER A 212 -10.30 11.83 -0.66
CA SER A 212 -11.65 11.62 -1.20
C SER A 212 -12.74 11.41 -0.12
N LYS A 213 -12.37 11.51 1.18
CA LYS A 213 -13.26 11.33 2.34
C LYS A 213 -13.98 9.97 2.37
N ASP A 214 -13.39 8.95 1.75
CA ASP A 214 -13.91 7.59 1.73
C ASP A 214 -13.39 6.80 2.93
N THR A 215 -14.18 6.81 4.01
CA THR A 215 -13.83 6.12 5.26
C THR A 215 -13.75 4.59 5.08
N ALA A 216 -14.56 4.01 4.21
CA ALA A 216 -14.56 2.56 4.00
C ALA A 216 -13.26 2.11 3.30
N ALA A 217 -12.86 2.82 2.24
CA ALA A 217 -11.60 2.57 1.56
C ALA A 217 -10.39 2.86 2.45
N TYR A 218 -10.46 3.90 3.28
CA TYR A 218 -9.41 4.23 4.25
C TYR A 218 -9.19 3.07 5.22
N ASN A 219 -10.26 2.59 5.86
CA ASN A 219 -10.20 1.47 6.80
C ASN A 219 -9.66 0.19 6.12
N THR A 220 -10.11 -0.07 4.89
CA THR A 220 -9.61 -1.21 4.09
C THR A 220 -8.10 -1.09 3.86
N ALA A 221 -7.60 0.10 3.51
CA ALA A 221 -6.18 0.32 3.30
C ALA A 221 -5.35 0.08 4.58
N VAL A 222 -5.84 0.53 5.74
CA VAL A 222 -5.22 0.29 7.05
C VAL A 222 -5.17 -1.22 7.37
N GLU A 223 -6.27 -1.95 7.15
CA GLU A 223 -6.31 -3.40 7.35
C GLU A 223 -5.28 -4.12 6.48
N LYS A 224 -5.16 -3.72 5.20
CA LYS A 224 -4.15 -4.29 4.29
C LYS A 224 -2.72 -3.91 4.70
N MET A 225 -2.50 -2.69 5.19
CA MET A 225 -1.19 -2.29 5.73
C MET A 225 -0.77 -3.17 6.90
N VAL A 226 -1.68 -3.45 7.84
CA VAL A 226 -1.40 -4.39 8.95
C VAL A 226 -1.21 -5.82 8.45
N ALA A 227 -2.01 -6.26 7.48
CA ALA A 227 -1.91 -7.63 6.95
C ALA A 227 -0.57 -7.91 6.24
N TYR A 228 -0.02 -6.94 5.52
CA TYR A 228 1.18 -7.15 4.69
C TYR A 228 2.46 -6.51 5.24
N TYR A 229 2.33 -5.44 6.03
CA TYR A 229 3.45 -4.63 6.51
C TYR A 229 3.27 -4.21 7.97
N PRO A 230 3.06 -5.14 8.92
CA PRO A 230 2.71 -4.77 10.30
C PRO A 230 3.81 -3.92 10.96
N THR A 231 3.43 -2.72 11.37
CA THR A 231 4.24 -1.80 12.18
C THR A 231 3.41 -1.27 13.33
N ASP A 232 4.06 -0.74 14.36
CA ASP A 232 3.36 -0.12 15.50
C ASP A 232 2.44 1.02 15.05
N GLU A 233 2.86 1.80 14.05
CA GLU A 233 2.06 2.87 13.44
C GLU A 233 0.76 2.33 12.83
N TYR A 234 0.83 1.23 12.06
CA TYR A 234 -0.35 0.67 11.40
C TYR A 234 -1.27 -0.07 12.37
N TRP A 235 -0.72 -0.71 13.40
CA TRP A 235 -1.52 -1.29 14.47
C TRP A 235 -2.28 -0.21 15.25
N SER A 236 -1.59 0.87 15.64
CA SER A 236 -2.23 2.02 16.30
C SER A 236 -3.32 2.64 15.42
N GLU A 237 -3.05 2.80 14.13
CA GLU A 237 -4.05 3.28 13.16
C GLU A 237 -5.26 2.33 13.10
N LEU A 238 -5.04 1.02 12.95
CA LEU A 238 -6.10 0.01 12.86
C LEU A 238 -6.98 0.00 14.11
N ILE A 239 -6.36 0.09 15.30
CA ILE A 239 -7.08 0.16 16.57
C ILE A 239 -7.87 1.47 16.67
N ARG A 240 -7.26 2.59 16.26
CA ARG A 240 -7.93 3.89 16.26
C ARG A 240 -9.15 3.92 15.36
N VAL A 241 -9.05 3.49 14.10
CA VAL A 241 -10.17 3.57 13.15
C VAL A 241 -11.13 2.39 13.26
N GLY A 242 -10.64 1.23 13.68
CA GLY A 242 -11.40 0.00 13.84
C GLY A 242 -12.19 -0.06 15.15
N VAL A 243 -11.77 0.68 16.19
CA VAL A 243 -12.39 0.65 17.52
C VAL A 243 -12.72 2.05 18.03
N ILE A 244 -11.72 2.90 18.27
CA ILE A 244 -11.90 4.16 19.03
C ILE A 244 -12.78 5.17 18.27
N LYS A 245 -12.57 5.32 16.96
CA LYS A 245 -13.30 6.28 16.11
C LYS A 245 -14.63 5.74 15.62
N LYS A 246 -14.97 4.48 15.87
CA LYS A 246 -16.28 3.95 15.47
C LYS A 246 -17.39 4.58 16.31
N PRO A 247 -18.52 4.94 15.68
CA PRO A 247 -19.70 5.38 16.42
C PRO A 247 -20.11 4.35 17.49
N GLY A 248 -20.39 4.82 18.70
CA GLY A 248 -20.80 3.96 19.81
C GLY A 248 -19.66 3.33 20.61
N PHE A 249 -18.40 3.72 20.40
CA PHE A 249 -17.31 3.40 21.31
C PHE A 249 -17.57 3.96 22.72
N SER A 250 -17.36 3.15 23.77
CA SER A 250 -17.49 3.58 25.16
C SER A 250 -16.11 3.81 25.78
N GLN A 251 -15.91 4.98 26.39
CA GLN A 251 -14.66 5.29 27.09
C GLN A 251 -14.40 4.37 28.29
N ASP A 252 -15.45 3.80 28.89
CA ASP A 252 -15.31 2.80 29.96
C ASP A 252 -14.55 1.55 29.50
N ASN A 253 -14.55 1.26 28.19
CA ASN A 253 -13.87 0.12 27.60
C ASN A 253 -12.44 0.44 27.14
N PHE A 254 -11.92 1.65 27.38
CA PHE A 254 -10.60 2.05 26.90
C PHE A 254 -9.46 1.17 27.46
N MET A 255 -9.62 0.63 28.67
CA MET A 255 -8.67 -0.36 29.23
C MET A 255 -8.53 -1.62 28.36
N THR A 256 -9.60 -2.05 27.68
CA THR A 256 -9.55 -3.16 26.72
C THR A 256 -8.71 -2.79 25.49
N VAL A 257 -8.77 -1.52 25.08
CA VAL A 257 -8.00 -0.99 23.95
C VAL A 257 -6.52 -0.94 24.30
N LEU A 258 -6.14 -0.40 25.45
CA LEU A 258 -4.75 -0.36 25.92
C LEU A 258 -4.14 -1.78 26.02
N ARG A 259 -4.92 -2.76 26.50
CA ARG A 259 -4.48 -4.17 26.55
C ARG A 259 -4.27 -4.78 25.16
N LEU A 260 -5.08 -4.38 24.18
CA LEU A 260 -4.92 -4.80 22.78
C LEU A 260 -3.69 -4.13 22.15
N GLU A 261 -3.49 -2.83 22.36
CA GLU A 261 -2.30 -2.11 21.89
C GLU A 261 -1.03 -2.72 22.46
N PHE A 262 -1.00 -2.99 23.77
CA PHE A 262 0.12 -3.64 24.45
C PHE A 262 0.46 -5.03 23.88
N ALA A 263 -0.52 -5.73 23.32
CA ALA A 263 -0.32 -7.03 22.71
C ALA A 263 0.04 -6.97 21.22
N ALA A 264 -0.39 -5.92 20.51
CA ALA A 264 -0.19 -5.80 19.07
C ALA A 264 1.10 -5.05 18.69
N MET A 265 1.58 -4.15 19.56
CA MET A 265 2.65 -3.21 19.27
C MET A 265 3.92 -3.54 20.04
N LYS A 266 5.10 -3.24 19.46
CA LYS A 266 6.39 -3.39 20.13
C LYS A 266 6.58 -2.33 21.22
N THR A 267 6.14 -1.12 20.91
CA THR A 267 6.30 0.06 21.76
C THR A 267 4.98 0.84 21.83
N LEU A 268 4.60 1.27 23.03
CA LEU A 268 3.49 2.21 23.24
C LEU A 268 4.02 3.63 23.44
N ARG A 269 3.12 4.62 23.37
CA ARG A 269 3.44 5.98 23.82
C ARG A 269 3.64 6.00 25.33
N GLU A 270 4.34 7.01 25.83
CA GLU A 270 4.60 7.15 27.27
C GLU A 270 3.30 7.17 28.07
N GLU A 271 2.34 7.98 27.63
CA GLU A 271 1.01 8.10 28.24
C GLU A 271 0.25 6.76 28.28
N ASP A 272 0.30 5.95 27.22
CA ASP A 272 -0.44 4.69 27.16
C ASP A 272 0.16 3.64 28.11
N TYR A 273 1.49 3.62 28.29
CA TYR A 273 2.13 2.79 29.32
C TYR A 273 1.68 3.20 30.73
N ILE A 274 1.64 4.50 31.01
CA ILE A 274 1.27 5.03 32.33
C ILE A 274 -0.21 4.77 32.61
N ASP A 275 -1.10 5.11 31.67
CA ASP A 275 -2.54 4.91 31.81
C ASP A 275 -2.88 3.44 32.04
N LEU A 276 -2.23 2.53 31.29
CA LEU A 276 -2.42 1.10 31.45
C LEU A 276 -1.92 0.60 32.82
N ALA A 277 -0.75 1.03 33.26
CA ALA A 277 -0.18 0.61 34.54
C ALA A 277 -0.95 1.18 35.75
N GLU A 278 -1.34 2.45 35.72
CA GLU A 278 -2.12 3.08 36.78
C GLU A 278 -3.53 2.49 36.87
N THR A 279 -4.17 2.26 35.73
CA THR A 279 -5.48 1.59 35.67
C THR A 279 -5.38 0.17 36.20
N ALA A 280 -4.36 -0.60 35.79
CA ALA A 280 -4.15 -1.95 36.29
C ALA A 280 -3.96 -1.98 37.81
N LEU A 281 -3.19 -1.04 38.39
CA LEU A 281 -3.06 -0.92 39.84
C LEU A 281 -4.37 -0.60 40.54
N ARG A 282 -5.13 0.38 40.02
CA ARG A 282 -6.44 0.75 40.56
C ARG A 282 -7.41 -0.43 40.55
N ASP A 283 -7.37 -1.23 39.50
CA ASP A 283 -8.27 -2.36 39.29
C ASP A 283 -7.81 -3.64 40.03
N GLY A 284 -6.68 -3.58 40.75
CA GLY A 284 -6.17 -4.69 41.56
C GLY A 284 -5.34 -5.72 40.78
N PHE A 285 -4.68 -5.31 39.71
CA PHE A 285 -3.80 -6.13 38.88
C PHE A 285 -2.35 -5.62 38.89
N PRO A 286 -1.66 -5.60 40.05
CA PRO A 286 -0.32 -5.03 40.16
C PRO A 286 0.74 -5.79 39.32
N THR A 287 0.56 -7.08 39.08
CA THR A 287 1.45 -7.83 38.16
C THR A 287 1.28 -7.38 36.71
N GLU A 288 0.05 -7.05 36.27
CA GLU A 288 -0.18 -6.44 34.96
C GLU A 288 0.54 -5.09 34.86
N ALA A 289 0.36 -4.23 35.86
CA ALA A 289 1.04 -2.94 35.93
C ALA A 289 2.56 -3.10 35.90
N LYS A 290 3.11 -4.08 36.63
CA LYS A 290 4.54 -4.38 36.64
C LYS A 290 5.04 -4.73 35.23
N ASN A 291 4.37 -5.65 34.56
CA ASN A 291 4.75 -6.09 33.21
C ASN A 291 4.74 -4.92 32.21
N VAL A 292 3.75 -4.05 32.32
CA VAL A 292 3.58 -2.86 31.46
C VAL A 292 4.71 -1.85 31.72
N MET A 293 5.01 -1.56 32.99
CA MET A 293 6.11 -0.68 33.35
C MET A 293 7.45 -1.25 32.88
N ASP A 294 7.72 -2.52 33.15
CA ASP A 294 8.96 -3.18 32.73
C ASP A 294 9.14 -3.14 31.21
N ALA A 295 8.07 -3.36 30.44
CA ALA A 295 8.10 -3.24 28.98
C ALA A 295 8.40 -1.80 28.52
N GLY A 296 7.81 -0.78 29.13
CA GLY A 296 8.08 0.62 28.79
C GLY A 296 9.52 1.06 29.13
N TYR A 297 10.10 0.53 30.21
CA TYR A 297 11.52 0.71 30.53
C TYR A 297 12.43 -0.02 29.54
N ALA A 298 12.09 -1.26 29.18
CA ALA A 298 12.86 -2.06 28.21
C ALA A 298 12.85 -1.45 26.81
N ALA A 299 11.71 -0.86 26.39
CA ALA A 299 11.60 -0.11 25.14
C ALA A 299 12.32 1.26 25.19
N GLY A 300 12.86 1.66 26.34
CA GLY A 300 13.51 2.95 26.53
C GLY A 300 12.56 4.14 26.41
N VAL A 301 11.24 3.93 26.54
CA VAL A 301 10.23 4.99 26.55
C VAL A 301 10.13 5.60 27.94
N LEU A 302 10.11 4.77 28.99
CA LEU A 302 10.01 5.19 30.38
C LEU A 302 11.38 5.36 31.05
N GLY A 303 11.38 5.91 32.26
CA GLY A 303 12.58 6.06 33.09
C GLY A 303 13.56 7.16 32.66
N LYS A 304 13.16 8.03 31.72
CA LYS A 304 13.96 9.16 31.22
C LYS A 304 13.19 10.49 31.29
N GLY A 305 13.90 11.60 31.05
CA GLY A 305 13.31 12.94 30.99
C GLY A 305 12.74 13.44 32.32
N ALA A 306 11.91 14.48 32.25
CA ALA A 306 11.33 15.13 33.44
C ALA A 306 10.47 14.18 34.29
N ASN A 307 9.87 13.15 33.66
CA ASN A 307 8.96 12.22 34.31
C ASN A 307 9.65 10.98 34.90
N ALA A 308 10.97 10.82 34.75
CA ALA A 308 11.71 9.63 35.18
C ALA A 308 11.44 9.24 36.64
N LYS A 309 11.36 10.23 37.55
CA LYS A 309 11.06 10.01 38.97
C LYS A 309 9.65 9.46 39.17
N ALA A 310 8.65 10.01 38.49
CA ALA A 310 7.27 9.54 38.57
C ALA A 310 7.13 8.12 38.01
N HIS A 311 7.79 7.83 36.89
CA HIS A 311 7.87 6.48 36.33
C HIS A 311 8.49 5.48 37.31
N GLY A 312 9.54 5.89 38.04
CA GLY A 312 10.18 5.08 39.08
C GLY A 312 9.21 4.74 40.21
N GLN A 313 8.52 5.76 40.75
CA GLN A 313 7.54 5.58 41.83
C GLN A 313 6.36 4.69 41.43
N LEU A 314 5.87 4.79 40.19
CA LEU A 314 4.83 3.92 39.69
C LEU A 314 5.32 2.46 39.57
N ARG A 315 6.54 2.27 39.04
CA ARG A 315 7.16 0.95 38.92
C ARG A 315 7.40 0.30 40.29
N ASP A 316 7.82 1.08 41.29
CA ASP A 316 8.02 0.58 42.66
C ASP A 316 6.71 0.12 43.30
N ARG A 317 5.62 0.88 43.14
CA ARG A 317 4.28 0.48 43.59
C ARG A 317 3.83 -0.81 42.92
N ALA A 318 4.01 -0.92 41.60
CA ALA A 318 3.67 -2.12 40.84
C ALA A 318 4.50 -3.34 41.26
N ASN A 319 5.81 -3.18 41.43
CA ASN A 319 6.70 -4.24 41.92
C ASN A 319 6.31 -4.74 43.30
N LYS A 320 6.03 -3.82 44.24
CA LYS A 320 5.59 -4.18 45.59
C LYS A 320 4.28 -4.95 45.56
N GLY A 321 3.26 -4.43 44.85
CA GLY A 321 1.97 -5.10 44.73
C GLY A 321 2.07 -6.47 44.06
N ALA A 322 2.89 -6.62 43.02
CA ALA A 322 3.09 -7.90 42.34
C ALA A 322 3.77 -8.93 43.28
N ALA A 323 4.72 -8.49 44.10
CA ALA A 323 5.37 -9.36 45.10
C ALA A 323 4.40 -9.78 46.21
N ASP A 324 3.48 -8.90 46.62
CA ASP A 324 2.44 -9.22 47.59
C ASP A 324 1.39 -10.18 47.01
N ASP A 325 0.95 -9.96 45.77
CA ASP A 325 0.04 -10.87 45.05
C ASP A 325 0.63 -12.26 44.89
N ALA A 326 1.91 -12.35 44.48
CA ALA A 326 2.59 -13.63 44.29
C ALA A 326 2.59 -14.51 45.55
N LYS A 327 2.58 -13.91 46.74
CA LYS A 327 2.51 -14.62 48.02
C LYS A 327 1.08 -15.00 48.42
N ASN A 328 0.11 -14.15 48.10
CA ASN A 328 -1.22 -14.20 48.72
C ASN A 328 -2.33 -14.68 47.78
N ILE A 329 -2.16 -14.63 46.46
CA ILE A 329 -3.24 -14.87 45.49
C ILE A 329 -3.96 -16.23 45.67
N ALA A 330 -3.22 -17.29 46.04
CA ALA A 330 -3.78 -18.63 46.24
C ALA A 330 -4.80 -18.70 47.40
N SER A 331 -4.64 -17.84 48.43
CA SER A 331 -5.57 -17.78 49.57
C SER A 331 -6.98 -17.30 49.18
N GLY A 332 -7.10 -16.56 48.06
CA GLY A 332 -8.36 -16.04 47.56
C GLY A 332 -9.18 -17.07 46.76
N GLU A 333 -8.59 -18.19 46.34
CA GLU A 333 -9.22 -19.17 45.44
C GLU A 333 -10.50 -19.77 46.00
N ALA A 334 -10.45 -20.28 47.23
CA ALA A 334 -11.60 -20.92 47.87
C ALA A 334 -12.76 -19.93 48.07
N SER A 335 -12.45 -18.68 48.41
CA SER A 335 -13.45 -17.62 48.59
C SER A 335 -14.09 -17.21 47.26
N ALA A 336 -13.30 -17.07 46.19
CA ALA A 336 -13.81 -16.79 44.84
C ALA A 336 -14.71 -17.92 44.33
N ALA A 337 -14.33 -19.18 44.57
CA ALA A 337 -15.12 -20.35 44.20
C ALA A 337 -16.47 -20.42 44.94
N LYS A 338 -16.56 -19.92 46.18
CA LYS A 338 -17.78 -19.90 46.99
C LYS A 338 -18.68 -18.67 46.78
N ALA A 339 -18.18 -17.62 46.12
CA ALA A 339 -18.95 -16.39 45.88
C ALA A 339 -20.27 -16.63 45.11
N LYS A 340 -21.23 -15.71 45.15
CA LYS A 340 -22.51 -15.88 44.42
C LYS A 340 -22.38 -15.62 42.91
N THR A 341 -21.42 -14.81 42.49
CA THR A 341 -21.18 -14.45 41.09
C THR A 341 -19.80 -14.91 40.64
N GLY A 342 -19.59 -14.98 39.33
CA GLY A 342 -18.32 -15.35 38.73
C GLY A 342 -17.26 -14.25 38.67
N ALA A 343 -17.58 -13.01 39.07
CA ALA A 343 -16.69 -11.86 38.89
C ALA A 343 -15.33 -12.05 39.59
N GLY A 344 -15.34 -12.60 40.81
CA GLY A 344 -14.11 -12.90 41.54
C GLY A 344 -13.23 -13.94 40.84
N LEU A 345 -13.84 -14.98 40.23
CA LEU A 345 -13.13 -16.00 39.47
C LEU A 345 -12.52 -15.44 38.18
N VAL A 346 -13.23 -14.57 37.48
CA VAL A 346 -12.70 -13.88 36.28
C VAL A 346 -11.50 -12.99 36.63
N ASN A 347 -11.61 -12.20 37.71
CA ASN A 347 -10.50 -11.33 38.14
C ASN A 347 -9.30 -12.16 38.63
N LEU A 348 -9.53 -13.22 39.40
CA LEU A 348 -8.48 -14.13 39.87
C LEU A 348 -7.76 -14.82 38.70
N GLY A 349 -8.52 -15.29 37.72
CA GLY A 349 -7.96 -15.87 36.52
C GLY A 349 -7.17 -14.84 35.69
N TRP A 350 -7.66 -13.60 35.55
CA TRP A 350 -6.88 -12.55 34.89
C TRP A 350 -5.56 -12.25 35.62
N ALA A 351 -5.58 -12.15 36.94
CA ALA A 351 -4.37 -11.98 37.75
C ALA A 351 -3.37 -13.14 37.50
N TYR A 352 -3.81 -14.40 37.55
CA TYR A 352 -2.97 -15.55 37.20
C TYR A 352 -2.40 -15.46 35.77
N SER A 353 -3.17 -14.98 34.80
CA SER A 353 -2.70 -14.80 33.43
C SER A 353 -1.57 -13.78 33.36
N THR A 354 -1.68 -12.68 34.10
CA THR A 354 -0.63 -11.64 34.15
C THR A 354 0.64 -12.12 34.85
N MET A 355 0.52 -13.11 35.74
CA MET A 355 1.65 -13.80 36.39
C MET A 355 2.27 -14.92 35.54
N GLY A 356 1.82 -15.12 34.29
CA GLY A 356 2.32 -16.20 33.43
C GLY A 356 1.68 -17.57 33.66
N GLN A 357 0.76 -17.70 34.62
CA GLN A 357 0.07 -18.97 34.91
C GLN A 357 -1.18 -19.12 34.01
N HIS A 358 -0.97 -19.16 32.69
CA HIS A 358 -2.05 -19.03 31.71
C HIS A 358 -3.06 -20.20 31.74
N ASP A 359 -2.62 -21.44 31.93
CA ASP A 359 -3.57 -22.57 32.01
C ASP A 359 -4.50 -22.48 33.22
N LYS A 360 -3.94 -22.11 34.38
CA LYS A 360 -4.70 -21.86 35.61
C LYS A 360 -5.67 -20.68 35.42
N ALA A 361 -5.21 -19.64 34.75
CA ALA A 361 -6.02 -18.47 34.40
C ALA A 361 -7.25 -18.85 33.56
N ILE A 362 -7.04 -19.62 32.48
CA ILE A 362 -8.10 -20.07 31.58
C ILE A 362 -9.17 -20.81 32.38
N GLY A 363 -8.76 -21.75 33.24
CA GLY A 363 -9.68 -22.51 34.09
C GLY A 363 -10.54 -21.63 35.00
N PHE A 364 -9.95 -20.65 35.69
CA PHE A 364 -10.73 -19.74 36.55
C PHE A 364 -11.64 -18.79 35.78
N ILE A 365 -11.17 -18.24 34.65
CA ILE A 365 -12.01 -17.34 33.84
C ILE A 365 -13.21 -18.10 33.26
N GLN A 366 -13.01 -19.33 32.76
CA GLN A 366 -14.11 -20.17 32.26
C GLN A 366 -15.12 -20.49 33.37
N GLN A 367 -14.66 -20.87 34.56
CA GLN A 367 -15.53 -21.10 35.71
C GLN A 367 -16.32 -19.83 36.09
N GLY A 368 -15.66 -18.67 36.09
CA GLY A 368 -16.31 -17.39 36.35
C GLY A 368 -17.38 -17.04 35.32
N ILE A 369 -17.10 -17.23 34.03
CA ILE A 369 -18.08 -17.02 32.96
C ILE A 369 -19.28 -17.96 33.12
N ALA A 370 -19.03 -19.26 33.36
CA ALA A 370 -20.08 -20.26 33.54
C ALA A 370 -20.98 -19.97 34.76
N LYS A 371 -20.39 -19.42 35.83
CA LYS A 371 -21.11 -19.06 37.06
C LYS A 371 -22.03 -17.84 36.90
N GLY A 372 -21.79 -17.00 35.88
CA GLY A 372 -22.64 -15.85 35.57
C GLY A 372 -22.61 -14.74 36.63
N GLY A 373 -23.62 -13.86 36.60
CA GLY A 373 -23.67 -12.67 37.47
C GLY A 373 -22.58 -11.63 37.18
N LEU A 374 -22.07 -11.62 35.95
CA LEU A 374 -21.07 -10.67 35.49
C LEU A 374 -21.75 -9.39 35.00
N LYS A 375 -21.23 -8.23 35.41
CA LYS A 375 -21.67 -6.93 34.87
C LYS A 375 -21.26 -6.76 33.40
N GLN A 376 -20.10 -7.31 33.03
CA GLN A 376 -19.52 -7.22 31.69
C GLN A 376 -19.08 -8.63 31.23
N PRO A 377 -20.02 -9.50 30.81
CA PRO A 377 -19.69 -10.87 30.40
C PRO A 377 -18.77 -10.94 29.18
N ASP A 378 -18.88 -9.98 28.26
CA ASP A 378 -18.08 -9.94 27.05
C ASP A 378 -16.66 -9.40 27.27
N GLU A 379 -16.46 -8.54 28.28
CA GLU A 379 -15.11 -8.19 28.75
C GLU A 379 -14.42 -9.41 29.37
N ALA A 380 -15.15 -10.26 30.12
CA ALA A 380 -14.60 -11.50 30.65
C ALA A 380 -14.16 -12.46 29.53
N LYS A 381 -14.91 -12.53 28.43
CA LYS A 381 -14.51 -13.30 27.23
C LYS A 381 -13.26 -12.73 26.57
N LEU A 382 -13.10 -11.40 26.49
CA LEU A 382 -11.87 -10.79 25.98
C LEU A 382 -10.65 -11.18 26.83
N ARG A 383 -10.78 -11.17 28.17
CA ARG A 383 -9.72 -11.64 29.08
C ARG A 383 -9.45 -13.14 28.89
N LEU A 384 -10.47 -13.96 28.68
CA LEU A 384 -10.32 -15.39 28.36
C LEU A 384 -9.53 -15.59 27.06
N GLY A 385 -9.95 -14.92 25.99
CA GLY A 385 -9.27 -15.00 24.68
C GLY A 385 -7.82 -14.54 24.76
N ALA A 386 -7.54 -13.46 25.49
CA ALA A 386 -6.18 -12.98 25.72
C ALA A 386 -5.34 -13.99 26.54
N ALA A 387 -5.91 -14.64 27.56
CA ALA A 387 -5.23 -15.69 28.31
C ALA A 387 -4.96 -16.93 27.44
N GLN A 388 -5.91 -17.35 26.60
CA GLN A 388 -5.73 -18.43 25.63
C GLN A 388 -4.64 -18.10 24.60
N ALA A 389 -4.62 -16.88 24.09
CA ALA A 389 -3.58 -16.40 23.18
C ALA A 389 -2.19 -16.48 23.83
N LYS A 390 -2.05 -15.99 25.07
CA LYS A 390 -0.79 -16.07 25.83
C LYS A 390 -0.36 -17.50 26.15
N ALA A 391 -1.32 -18.42 26.31
CA ALA A 391 -1.06 -19.87 26.45
C ALA A 391 -0.70 -20.57 25.13
N GLY A 392 -0.62 -19.86 24.00
CA GLY A 392 -0.39 -20.46 22.68
C GLY A 392 -1.59 -21.21 22.09
N ARG A 393 -2.77 -21.12 22.73
CA ARG A 393 -4.02 -21.79 22.29
C ARG A 393 -4.76 -20.93 21.27
N LYS A 394 -4.14 -20.71 20.12
CA LYS A 394 -4.60 -19.77 19.07
C LYS A 394 -6.03 -20.04 18.59
N ASP A 395 -6.37 -21.29 18.26
CA ASP A 395 -7.69 -21.63 17.73
C ASP A 395 -8.80 -21.46 18.78
N GLU A 396 -8.51 -21.78 20.04
CA GLU A 396 -9.44 -21.54 21.15
C GLU A 396 -9.65 -20.05 21.39
N ALA A 397 -8.56 -19.26 21.37
CA ALA A 397 -8.63 -17.81 21.51
C ALA A 397 -9.49 -17.17 20.42
N ILE A 398 -9.31 -17.56 19.16
CA ILE A 398 -10.12 -17.07 18.03
C ILE A 398 -11.60 -17.37 18.27
N LYS A 399 -11.96 -18.61 18.62
CA LYS A 399 -13.36 -18.97 18.91
C LYS A 399 -13.95 -18.14 20.05
N THR A 400 -13.17 -17.90 21.10
CA THR A 400 -13.60 -17.04 22.21
C THR A 400 -13.84 -15.60 21.76
N PHE A 401 -12.90 -15.01 21.00
CA PHE A 401 -13.05 -13.65 20.48
C PHE A 401 -14.24 -13.52 19.53
N GLU A 402 -14.51 -14.52 18.69
CA GLU A 402 -15.70 -14.55 17.82
C GLU A 402 -17.02 -14.53 18.59
N SER A 403 -17.03 -15.02 19.84
CA SER A 403 -18.20 -15.04 20.73
C SER A 403 -18.49 -13.71 21.44
N VAL A 404 -17.62 -12.70 21.30
CA VAL A 404 -17.80 -11.35 21.83
C VAL A 404 -18.70 -10.56 20.88
N LYS A 405 -19.87 -10.13 21.36
CA LYS A 405 -20.90 -9.44 20.55
C LYS A 405 -21.29 -8.07 21.10
N ALA A 406 -20.83 -7.70 22.29
CA ALA A 406 -21.11 -6.43 22.93
C ALA A 406 -20.64 -5.24 22.10
N GLY A 407 -21.43 -4.17 22.16
CA GLY A 407 -21.09 -2.85 21.62
C GLY A 407 -20.03 -2.15 22.47
N GLY A 408 -19.93 -0.82 22.37
CA GLY A 408 -18.95 -0.07 23.15
C GLY A 408 -17.50 -0.32 22.71
N GLY A 409 -17.27 -0.92 21.54
CA GLY A 409 -15.94 -1.28 21.02
C GLY A 409 -15.43 -2.68 21.38
N LEU A 410 -16.12 -3.45 22.24
CA LEU A 410 -15.61 -4.76 22.68
C LEU A 410 -15.56 -5.79 21.54
N SER A 411 -16.63 -5.90 20.74
CA SER A 411 -16.65 -6.79 19.57
C SER A 411 -15.68 -6.34 18.47
N ASP A 412 -15.41 -5.05 18.33
CA ASP A 412 -14.41 -4.53 17.40
C ASP A 412 -12.98 -4.86 17.85
N ALA A 413 -12.67 -4.65 19.14
CA ALA A 413 -11.39 -5.05 19.72
C ALA A 413 -11.16 -6.57 19.57
N ALA A 414 -12.20 -7.39 19.79
CA ALA A 414 -12.13 -8.83 19.58
C ALA A 414 -11.77 -9.20 18.12
N ARG A 415 -12.31 -8.49 17.13
CA ARG A 415 -11.94 -8.69 15.72
C ARG A 415 -10.48 -8.36 15.45
N ILE A 416 -9.95 -7.29 16.05
CA ILE A 416 -8.52 -6.94 15.89
C ILE A 416 -7.62 -7.96 16.58
N TRP A 417 -8.00 -8.49 17.75
CA TRP A 417 -7.30 -9.62 18.37
C TRP A 417 -7.23 -10.84 17.44
N ILE A 418 -8.31 -11.16 16.72
CA ILE A 418 -8.31 -12.24 15.72
C ILE A 418 -7.34 -11.91 14.58
N THR A 419 -7.31 -10.67 14.09
CA THR A 419 -6.34 -10.23 13.07
C THR A 419 -4.91 -10.41 13.56
N LEU A 420 -4.60 -9.99 14.80
CA LEU A 420 -3.29 -10.16 15.43
C LEU A 420 -2.90 -11.64 15.47
N LEU A 421 -3.81 -12.51 15.92
CA LEU A 421 -3.54 -13.94 15.98
C LEU A 421 -3.34 -14.57 14.61
N LYS A 422 -3.98 -14.06 13.56
CA LYS A 422 -3.86 -14.58 12.20
C LYS A 422 -2.57 -14.15 11.48
N GLN A 423 -1.82 -13.19 12.02
CA GLN A 423 -0.51 -12.84 11.49
C GLN A 423 0.44 -14.05 11.49
N PRO A 424 1.33 -14.17 10.50
CA PRO A 424 2.38 -15.19 10.51
C PRO A 424 3.30 -15.00 11.73
N ALA A 425 3.71 -16.10 12.35
CA ALA A 425 4.56 -16.09 13.53
C ALA A 425 5.87 -15.31 13.25
N GLY A 426 6.13 -14.26 14.02
CA GLY A 426 7.27 -13.35 13.84
C GLY A 426 6.93 -11.94 13.34
N ALA A 427 5.69 -11.67 12.93
CA ALA A 427 5.27 -10.36 12.42
C ALA A 427 4.64 -9.42 13.47
N GLY A 428 4.27 -9.94 14.66
CA GLY A 428 3.85 -9.14 15.82
C GLY A 428 4.80 -9.34 17.00
N ALA A 429 5.31 -8.26 17.59
CA ALA A 429 5.91 -8.32 18.92
C ALA A 429 4.79 -8.36 19.97
N GLN A 430 4.97 -8.87 21.19
CA GLN A 430 6.07 -9.59 21.80
C GLN A 430 5.86 -11.10 21.60
N ALA A 431 6.88 -11.82 21.14
CA ALA A 431 6.94 -13.24 21.40
C ALA A 431 6.93 -13.39 22.93
N THR A 432 5.91 -14.07 23.43
CA THR A 432 5.79 -14.59 24.79
C THR A 432 7.02 -15.44 25.12
N ALA A 433 8.12 -14.79 25.49
CA ALA A 433 9.34 -15.42 25.95
C ALA A 433 9.60 -14.97 27.39
N ALA A 434 8.70 -15.36 28.29
CA ALA A 434 9.14 -15.71 29.63
C ALA A 434 9.45 -17.20 29.58
N ALA A 435 10.70 -17.51 29.24
CA ALA A 435 11.25 -18.84 29.48
C ALA A 435 10.99 -19.20 30.94
N ALA A 436 10.37 -20.35 31.17
CA ALA A 436 10.34 -20.97 32.48
C ALA A 436 11.79 -21.00 33.04
N PRO A 437 12.03 -20.64 34.31
CA PRO A 437 13.30 -20.99 34.90
C PRO A 437 13.38 -22.52 34.90
N ALA A 438 14.29 -23.05 34.08
CA ALA A 438 14.75 -24.42 34.24
C ALA A 438 15.25 -24.57 35.68
N GLY A 439 14.77 -25.61 36.34
CA GLY A 439 14.90 -25.77 37.79
C GLY A 439 16.33 -25.73 38.32
N GLN A 440 16.42 -25.31 39.58
CA GLN A 440 17.23 -25.97 40.61
C GLN A 440 16.37 -26.08 41.87
#